data_AF-A0A7H4MVD3-F1
#
_entry.id   AF-A0A7H4MVD3-F1
#
_cell.length_a   1.000
_cell.length_b   1.000
_cell.length_c   1.000
_cell.angle_alpha   90.00
_cell.angle_beta   90.00
_cell.angle_gamma   90.00
#
_symmetry.space_group_name_H-M   'P 1'
#
loop_
_entity.id
_entity.type
_entity.pdbx_description
1 polymer ?
#
loop_
_entity_poly.entity_id
_entity_poly.type
_entity_poly.pdbx_seq_one_letter_code
_entity_poly.pdbx_strand_id
1 'polypeptide(L)'
;MFKPELLSPAGTLKNMRYAFAYGADAVYAGQPRYSLRVRNNEFNHENLQLGINEAHALGKKFYVVVNIAPHNAKLKTFIRDLKPVVEMGRTR
;
A
#
# COMPACT_ATOMS: atom_id res chain seq x y z
N MET A 1 -25.50 2.29 -12.98
CA MET A 1 -24.67 1.26 -13.63
C MET A 1 -23.43 1.03 -12.78
N PHE A 2 -23.14 -0.20 -12.39
CA PHE A 2 -21.95 -0.54 -11.59
C PHE A 2 -20.70 -0.47 -12.47
N LYS A 3 -19.70 0.33 -12.07
CA LYS A 3 -18.40 0.37 -12.74
C LYS A 3 -17.40 -0.42 -11.88
N PRO A 4 -16.79 -1.50 -12.39
CA PRO A 4 -15.78 -2.24 -11.64
C PRO A 4 -14.53 -1.38 -11.42
N GLU A 5 -13.81 -1.64 -10.33
CA GLU A 5 -12.50 -1.05 -10.04
C GLU A 5 -11.40 -2.02 -10.50
N LEU A 6 -10.51 -1.57 -11.39
CA LEU A 6 -9.35 -2.36 -11.80
C LEU A 6 -8.23 -2.21 -10.76
N LEU A 7 -8.12 -3.22 -9.89
CA LEU A 7 -7.14 -3.28 -8.80
C LEU A 7 -5.95 -4.16 -9.17
N SER A 8 -4.73 -3.62 -9.08
CA SER A 8 -3.48 -4.35 -9.39
C SER A 8 -2.55 -4.46 -8.17
N PRO A 9 -1.85 -5.60 -7.95
CA PRO A 9 -0.81 -5.67 -6.94
C PRO A 9 0.38 -4.77 -7.29
N ALA A 10 0.98 -4.14 -6.28
CA ALA A 10 2.29 -3.50 -6.40
C ALA A 10 3.25 -4.00 -5.31
N GLY A 11 4.43 -4.46 -5.73
CA GLY A 11 5.54 -4.79 -4.83
C GLY A 11 6.64 -3.72 -4.79
N THR A 12 6.70 -2.85 -5.81
CA THR A 12 7.68 -1.77 -5.94
C THR A 12 6.99 -0.54 -6.54
N LEU A 13 7.61 0.64 -6.40
CA LEU A 13 7.12 1.87 -7.04
C LEU A 13 7.07 1.73 -8.57
N LYS A 14 8.04 1.04 -9.17
CA LYS A 14 8.05 0.75 -10.62
C LYS A 14 6.79 -0.01 -11.04
N ASN A 15 6.44 -1.08 -10.31
CA ASN A 15 5.27 -1.89 -10.63
C ASN A 15 3.96 -1.11 -10.41
N MET A 16 3.90 -0.27 -9.37
CA MET A 16 2.77 0.65 -9.16
C MET A 16 2.58 1.60 -10.35
N ARG A 17 3.65 2.29 -10.78
CA ARG A 17 3.60 3.23 -11.90
C ARG A 17 3.17 2.54 -13.20
N TYR A 18 3.66 1.33 -13.46
CA TYR A 18 3.20 0.53 -14.59
C TYR A 18 1.72 0.16 -14.48
N ALA A 19 1.24 -0.27 -13.31
CA ALA A 19 -0.18 -0.57 -13.12
C ALA A 19 -1.05 0.63 -13.48
N PHE A 20 -0.70 1.83 -12.99
CA PHE A 20 -1.44 3.06 -13.33
C PHE A 20 -1.33 3.43 -14.81
N ALA A 21 -0.14 3.33 -15.41
CA ALA A 21 0.06 3.61 -16.83
C ALA A 21 -0.75 2.67 -17.74
N TYR A 22 -0.98 1.43 -17.32
CA TYR A 22 -1.79 0.44 -18.04
C TYR A 22 -3.28 0.43 -17.63
N GLY A 23 -3.73 1.46 -16.91
CA GLY A 23 -5.15 1.71 -16.71
C GLY A 23 -5.74 1.19 -15.40
N ALA A 24 -4.93 0.72 -14.44
CA ALA A 24 -5.44 0.39 -13.11
C ALA A 24 -6.08 1.63 -12.47
N ASP A 25 -7.21 1.42 -11.78
CA ASP A 25 -7.89 2.44 -10.98
C ASP A 25 -7.27 2.54 -9.58
N ALA A 26 -6.71 1.43 -9.11
CA ALA A 26 -6.11 1.32 -7.81
C ALA A 26 -4.96 0.30 -7.79
N VAL A 27 -4.06 0.45 -6.81
CA VAL A 27 -3.10 -0.59 -6.44
C VAL A 27 -3.29 -1.02 -5.00
N TYR A 28 -2.83 -2.24 -4.67
CA TYR A 28 -2.59 -2.62 -3.27
C TYR A 28 -1.13 -2.97 -3.03
N ALA A 29 -0.60 -2.51 -1.91
CA ALA A 29 0.74 -2.79 -1.42
C ALA A 29 0.78 -2.67 0.10
N GLY A 30 1.86 -3.07 0.75
CA GLY A 30 1.97 -2.99 2.21
C GLY A 30 3.41 -3.03 2.66
N GLN A 31 3.67 -2.71 3.93
CA GLN A 31 5.02 -2.74 4.48
C GLN A 31 5.60 -4.17 4.42
N PRO A 32 6.89 -4.36 4.06
CA PRO A 32 7.53 -5.68 4.06
C PRO A 32 7.34 -6.41 5.40
N ARG A 33 7.49 -5.72 6.53
CA ARG A 33 7.31 -6.26 7.89
C ARG A 33 5.97 -6.99 8.12
N TYR A 34 4.93 -6.61 7.37
CA TYR A 34 3.57 -7.13 7.53
C TYR A 34 3.03 -7.77 6.25
N SER A 35 3.91 -8.33 5.43
CA SER A 35 3.58 -8.97 4.16
C SER A 35 4.15 -10.39 4.07
N LEU A 36 3.33 -11.35 3.64
CA LEU A 36 3.78 -12.69 3.25
C LEU A 36 4.67 -12.68 1.98
N ARG A 37 4.77 -11.55 1.26
CA ARG A 37 5.56 -11.41 0.02
C ARG A 37 6.78 -10.48 0.19
N VAL A 38 7.51 -10.62 1.29
CA VAL A 38 8.66 -9.77 1.66
C VAL A 38 9.71 -9.59 0.56
N ARG A 39 10.09 -10.67 -0.15
CA ARG A 39 11.24 -10.65 -1.07
C ARG A 39 11.06 -9.69 -2.25
N ASN A 40 9.82 -9.44 -2.66
CA ASN A 40 9.50 -8.60 -3.82
C ASN A 40 8.80 -7.31 -3.38
N ASN A 41 9.11 -6.84 -2.17
CA ASN A 41 8.45 -5.71 -1.55
C ASN A 41 9.45 -4.63 -1.11
N GLU A 42 9.42 -3.50 -1.80
CA GLU A 42 10.27 -2.33 -1.54
C GLU A 42 9.53 -1.22 -0.79
N PHE A 43 8.28 -1.43 -0.39
CA PHE A 43 7.42 -0.41 0.23
C PHE A 43 7.72 -0.21 1.73
N ASN A 44 8.92 0.30 2.03
CA ASN A 44 9.22 0.92 3.32
C ASN A 44 8.36 2.20 3.53
N HIS A 45 8.50 2.87 4.68
CA HIS A 45 7.71 4.06 4.99
C HIS A 45 7.86 5.18 3.95
N GLU A 46 9.08 5.45 3.49
CA GLU A 46 9.37 6.49 2.50
C GLU A 46 8.71 6.17 1.16
N ASN A 47 8.88 4.94 0.66
CA ASN A 47 8.29 4.49 -0.59
C ASN A 47 6.76 4.37 -0.50
N LEU A 48 6.20 4.05 0.67
CA LEU A 48 4.76 4.09 0.90
C LEU A 48 4.22 5.52 0.79
N GLN A 49 4.83 6.47 1.50
CA GLN A 49 4.41 7.87 1.44
C GLN A 49 4.49 8.40 0.00
N LEU A 50 5.61 8.15 -0.68
CA LEU A 50 5.79 8.56 -2.08
C LEU A 50 4.73 7.91 -2.99
N GLY A 51 4.49 6.61 -2.84
CA GLY A 51 3.50 5.88 -3.63
C GLY A 51 2.07 6.36 -3.42
N ILE A 52 1.69 6.63 -2.16
CA ILE A 52 0.39 7.20 -1.80
C ILE A 52 0.22 8.58 -2.44
N ASN A 53 1.23 9.45 -2.34
CA ASN A 53 1.20 10.78 -2.92
C ASN A 53 1.08 10.73 -4.45
N GLU A 54 1.84 9.88 -5.13
CA GLU A 54 1.76 9.68 -6.58
C GLU A 54 0.39 9.17 -7.02
N ALA A 55 -0.18 8.20 -6.30
CA ALA A 55 -1.51 7.68 -6.60
C ALA A 55 -2.58 8.79 -6.48
N HIS A 56 -2.55 9.56 -5.38
CA HIS A 56 -3.47 10.67 -5.16
C HIS A 56 -3.34 11.77 -6.21
N ALA A 57 -2.11 12.13 -6.60
CA ALA A 57 -1.85 13.10 -7.67
C ALA A 57 -2.45 12.68 -9.02
N LEU A 58 -2.56 11.37 -9.26
CA LEU A 58 -3.18 10.79 -10.47
C LEU A 58 -4.70 10.57 -10.32
N GLY A 59 -5.31 10.91 -9.16
CA GLY A 59 -6.70 10.60 -8.85
C GLY A 59 -6.98 9.10 -8.72
N LYS A 60 -5.93 8.30 -8.45
CA LYS A 60 -5.97 6.84 -8.27
C LYS A 60 -5.93 6.49 -6.78
N LYS A 61 -6.30 5.25 -6.45
CA LYS A 61 -6.30 4.78 -5.05
C LYS A 61 -5.06 3.92 -4.75
N PHE A 62 -4.54 4.07 -3.55
CA PHE A 62 -3.50 3.21 -3.00
C PHE A 62 -4.04 2.52 -1.75
N TYR A 63 -4.31 1.22 -1.83
CA TYR A 63 -4.74 0.43 -0.67
C TYR A 63 -3.52 -0.12 0.07
N VAL A 64 -3.32 0.37 1.29
CA VAL A 64 -2.34 -0.23 2.18
C VAL A 64 -2.93 -1.49 2.80
N VAL A 65 -2.28 -2.64 2.57
CA VAL A 65 -2.72 -3.94 3.07
C VAL A 65 -1.76 -4.50 4.10
N VAL A 66 -2.33 -5.16 5.10
CA VAL A 66 -1.62 -6.00 6.06
C VAL A 66 -1.98 -7.43 5.71
N ASN A 67 -1.01 -8.19 5.24
CA ASN A 67 -1.19 -9.58 4.86
C ASN A 67 -0.31 -10.45 5.77
N ILE A 68 -0.72 -10.57 7.03
CA ILE A 68 -0.09 -11.42 8.05
C ILE A 68 -1.10 -11.72 9.17
N ALA A 69 -0.92 -12.83 9.87
CA ALA A 69 -1.61 -13.12 11.12
C ALA A 69 -0.66 -12.85 12.31
N PRO A 70 -0.76 -11.70 13.00
CA PRO A 70 0.12 -11.38 14.11
C PRO A 70 -0.20 -12.23 15.34
N HIS A 71 0.82 -12.74 16.03
CA HIS A 71 0.65 -13.32 17.35
C HIS A 71 0.14 -12.26 18.35
N ASN A 72 -0.74 -12.64 19.29
CA ASN A 72 -1.36 -11.73 20.27
C ASN A 72 -0.33 -10.86 21.02
N ALA A 73 0.82 -11.44 21.40
CA ALA A 73 1.90 -10.72 22.08
C ALA A 73 2.47 -9.53 21.27
N LYS A 74 2.24 -9.48 19.96
CA LYS A 74 2.74 -8.44 19.05
C LYS A 74 1.70 -7.39 18.67
N LEU A 75 0.45 -7.48 19.17
CA LEU A 75 -0.62 -6.54 18.80
C LEU A 75 -0.29 -5.09 19.15
N LYS A 76 0.25 -4.82 20.35
CA LYS A 76 0.64 -3.45 20.75
C LYS A 76 1.67 -2.86 19.78
N THR A 77 2.69 -3.65 19.42
CA THR A 77 3.73 -3.26 18.47
C THR A 77 3.15 -3.06 17.07
N PHE A 78 2.27 -3.96 16.63
CA PHE A 78 1.57 -3.85 15.35
C PHE A 78 0.79 -2.53 15.22
N ILE A 79 -0.01 -2.18 16.22
CA ILE A 79 -0.77 -0.91 16.22
C ILE A 79 0.17 0.30 16.20
N ARG A 80 1.24 0.29 17.00
CA ARG A 80 2.24 1.35 17.01
C ARG A 80 2.90 1.52 15.64
N ASP A 81 3.30 0.42 15.01
CA ASP A 81 4.01 0.43 13.73
C ASP A 81 3.07 0.81 12.55
N LEU A 82 1.75 0.58 12.68
CA LEU A 82 0.76 1.04 11.69
C LEU A 82 0.35 2.51 11.83
N LYS A 83 0.43 3.08 13.04
CA LYS A 83 0.05 4.48 13.28
C LYS A 83 0.63 5.46 12.24
N PRO A 84 1.95 5.50 11.96
CA PRO A 84 2.48 6.42 10.96
C PRO A 84 1.87 6.20 9.58
N VAL A 85 1.64 4.94 9.17
CA VAL A 85 1.07 4.61 7.86
C VAL A 85 -0.38 5.03 7.71
N VAL A 86 -1.17 4.98 8.79
CA VAL A 86 -2.54 5.52 8.79
C VAL A 86 -2.53 7.04 8.62
N GLU A 87 -1.58 7.76 9.25
CA GLU A 87 -1.47 9.21 9.07
C GLU A 87 -1.08 9.61 7.64
N MET A 88 -0.28 8.79 6.93
CA MET A 88 0.09 9.05 5.51
C MET A 88 -1.14 9.15 4.59
N GLY A 89 -2.22 8.43 4.90
CA GLY A 89 -3.46 8.44 4.12
C GLY A 89 -4.42 9.57 4.48
N ARG A 90 -4.14 10.35 5.53
CA ARG A 90 -5.02 11.44 6.01
C ARG A 90 -4.69 12.80 5.43
N THR A 91 -3.50 12.97 4.86
CA THR A 91 -3.15 14.15 4.07
C THR A 91 -3.94 14.14 2.77
N ARG A 92 -5.02 14.93 2.75
CA ARG A 92 -5.68 15.39 1.52
C ARG A 92 -5.11 16.74 1.13
#